data_AF-A0A9W8HNM4-F1
#
_entry.id   AF-A0A9W8HNM4-F1
#
_cell.length_a   1.000
_cell.length_b   1.000
_cell.length_c   1.000
_cell.angle_alpha   90.00
_cell.angle_beta   90.00
_cell.angle_gamma   90.00
#
_symmetry.space_group_name_H-M   'P 1'
#
loop_
_entity.id
_entity.type
_entity.pdbx_description
1 polymer ?
#
loop_
_entity_poly.entity_id
_entity_poly.type
_entity_poly.pdbx_seq_one_letter_code
_entity_poly.pdbx_strand_id
1 'polypeptide(L)'
;MLSPAMIRNLLKHLEKIYFEKYESDIRGVTGQVLEQLAQKCPERLCENPSGPGTASFVLFGCWDASEVVANGFQSAWQEYILGLGSALIEEQLAELLRQPLEHIAGENWPLRIQSAKALSEVARMVERDARAGDAGNPEGSAGSGNGLVPASVETLARTALPELVKASRGRRWPGKEHVLGSLVGVCAACARALAANADSDMQNLPATVCDILLKEMKHGEIPYRREVIKHYCTLVERMDLDVYSEMSGALLEMVEQMSTAGQKQNDSGNAMDVDDDDDAAMKRPQQLMLVSTAIKALQLTLEKSQSLLLEEAVKAADVLRSAAQIGVWNVRVASLECLAELLERCVALKLNDSTDGGSFPIDIALVLDAVRLCAAEGKYVSVRVAALKALGAALGAIKAASSDDSADDRVLQWNQEAGAVRELFLKDPVPSVSDRAKEL
;
A
#
# COMPACT_ATOMS: atom_id res chain seq x y z
N MET A 1 40.58 27.79 16.04
CA MET A 1 40.17 27.01 14.86
C MET A 1 40.09 25.55 15.27
N LEU A 2 38.94 24.88 15.05
CA LEU A 2 38.82 23.44 15.27
C LEU A 2 39.62 22.72 14.18
N SER A 3 40.55 21.84 14.56
CA SER A 3 41.28 21.04 13.57
C SER A 3 40.38 19.91 13.04
N PRO A 4 40.57 19.43 11.80
CA PRO A 4 39.81 18.30 11.26
C PRO A 4 39.88 17.04 12.13
N ALA A 5 41.00 16.81 12.81
CA ALA A 5 41.16 15.70 13.74
C ALA A 5 40.31 15.85 15.01
N MET A 6 40.17 17.07 15.53
CA MET A 6 39.32 17.35 16.69
C MET A 6 37.84 17.12 16.37
N ILE A 7 37.40 17.56 15.18
CA ILE A 7 36.02 17.35 14.72
C ILE A 7 35.73 15.86 14.56
N ARG A 8 36.60 15.10 13.89
CA ARG A 8 36.43 13.64 13.79
C ARG A 8 36.35 12.93 15.15
N ASN A 9 37.17 13.33 16.12
CA ASN A 9 37.13 12.75 17.46
C ASN A 9 35.86 13.12 18.22
N LEU A 10 35.36 14.35 18.05
CA LEU A 10 34.08 14.78 18.58
C LEU A 10 32.93 13.96 17.97
N LEU A 11 32.87 13.85 16.64
CA LEU A 11 31.85 13.08 15.93
C LEU A 11 31.84 11.60 16.34
N LYS A 12 33.03 10.98 16.51
CA LYS A 12 33.17 9.63 17.11
C LYS A 12 32.54 9.53 18.48
N HIS A 13 32.79 10.53 19.32
CA HIS A 13 32.27 10.55 20.67
C HIS A 13 30.75 10.74 20.69
N LEU A 14 30.23 11.61 19.83
CA LEU A 14 28.81 11.86 19.63
C LEU A 14 28.06 10.60 19.16
N GLU A 15 28.58 9.91 18.15
CA GLU A 15 28.02 8.64 17.66
C GLU A 15 28.02 7.56 18.75
N LYS A 16 29.13 7.44 19.49
CA LYS A 16 29.22 6.53 20.63
C LYS A 16 28.18 6.86 21.71
N ILE A 17 28.04 8.13 22.07
CA ILE A 17 27.03 8.58 23.04
C ILE A 17 25.63 8.19 22.56
N TYR A 18 25.33 8.45 21.29
CA TYR A 18 24.02 8.18 20.71
C TYR A 18 23.65 6.70 20.79
N PHE A 19 24.55 5.78 20.43
CA PHE A 19 24.24 4.36 20.40
C PHE A 19 24.38 3.65 21.76
N GLU A 20 25.26 4.11 22.64
CA GLU A 20 25.49 3.45 23.95
C GLU A 20 24.58 3.97 25.07
N LYS A 21 23.98 5.16 24.92
CA LYS A 21 23.17 5.78 25.98
C LYS A 21 21.67 5.63 25.73
N TYR A 22 20.99 5.06 26.72
CA TYR A 22 19.54 4.84 26.67
C TYR A 22 18.71 6.10 26.97
N GLU A 23 19.27 7.04 27.74
CA GLU A 23 18.60 8.27 28.15
C GLU A 23 18.46 9.24 26.97
N SER A 24 17.21 9.64 26.68
CA SER A 24 16.88 10.55 25.57
C SER A 24 17.57 11.91 25.72
N ASP A 25 17.71 12.42 26.93
CA ASP A 25 18.32 13.73 27.18
C ASP A 25 19.79 13.72 26.78
N ILE A 26 20.49 12.61 27.06
CA ILE A 26 21.90 12.44 26.70
C ILE A 26 22.05 12.25 25.18
N ARG A 27 21.16 11.48 24.53
CA ARG A 27 21.16 11.38 23.05
C ARG A 27 20.79 12.69 22.37
N GLY A 28 19.94 13.50 23.01
CA GLY A 28 19.49 14.80 22.50
C GLY A 28 20.62 15.82 22.41
N VAL A 29 21.58 15.77 23.34
CA VAL A 29 22.81 16.56 23.27
C VAL A 29 23.54 16.31 21.94
N THR A 30 23.53 15.06 21.45
CA THR A 30 24.16 14.71 20.18
C THR A 30 23.54 15.47 19.00
N GLY A 31 22.21 15.49 18.91
CA GLY A 31 21.49 16.23 17.88
C GLY A 31 21.74 17.74 17.96
N GLN A 32 21.71 18.31 19.17
CA GLN A 32 21.95 19.74 19.39
C GLN A 32 23.39 20.17 19.01
N VAL A 33 24.39 19.35 19.35
CA VAL A 33 25.78 19.64 18.99
C VAL A 33 25.96 19.55 17.47
N LEU A 34 25.35 18.56 16.82
CA LEU A 34 25.38 18.45 15.35
C LEU A 34 24.70 19.63 14.66
N GLU A 35 23.55 20.08 15.16
CA GLU A 35 22.86 21.26 14.64
C GLU A 35 23.76 22.51 14.72
N GLN A 36 24.39 22.74 15.87
CA GLN A 36 25.29 23.87 16.05
C GLN A 36 26.55 23.78 15.16
N LEU A 37 27.06 22.57 14.92
CA LEU A 37 28.15 22.35 13.98
C LEU A 37 27.71 22.62 12.53
N ALA A 38 26.50 22.20 12.16
CA ALA A 38 25.94 22.40 10.82
C ALA A 38 25.69 23.88 10.51
N GLN A 39 25.16 24.64 11.47
CA GLN A 39 24.92 26.08 11.32
C GLN A 39 26.22 26.90 11.26
N LYS A 40 27.27 26.50 12.00
CA LYS A 40 28.48 27.32 12.19
C LYS A 40 29.66 26.91 11.32
N CYS A 41 29.75 25.64 10.94
CA CYS A 41 30.87 25.07 10.18
C CYS A 41 30.41 23.95 9.21
N PRO A 42 29.45 24.21 8.30
CA PRO A 42 28.90 23.19 7.40
C PRO A 42 29.97 22.53 6.51
N GLU A 43 30.99 23.29 6.10
CA GLU A 43 32.09 22.81 5.26
C GLU A 43 32.90 21.70 5.96
N ARG A 44 33.11 21.81 7.27
CA ARG A 44 33.90 20.84 8.05
C ARG A 44 33.18 19.52 8.29
N LEU A 45 31.86 19.58 8.26
CA LEU A 45 30.97 18.43 8.35
C LEU A 45 30.93 17.66 7.02
N CYS A 46 31.05 18.36 5.90
CA CYS A 46 31.16 17.77 4.56
C CYS A 46 32.56 17.23 4.24
N GLU A 47 33.63 17.75 4.88
CA GLU A 47 35.03 17.30 4.71
C GLU A 47 35.29 15.85 5.18
N ASN A 48 34.36 15.23 5.92
CA ASN A 48 34.45 13.83 6.34
C ASN A 48 33.31 13.01 5.72
N PRO A 49 33.36 12.74 4.39
CA PRO A 49 32.30 12.01 3.70
C PRO A 49 32.20 10.55 4.14
N SER A 50 33.26 9.96 4.69
CA SER A 50 33.27 8.58 5.20
C SER A 50 33.85 8.53 6.61
N GLY A 51 33.04 8.07 7.57
CA GLY A 51 33.42 7.97 8.98
C GLY A 51 32.33 8.31 10.00
N PRO A 52 32.76 8.67 11.22
CA PRO A 52 31.85 9.00 12.33
C PRO A 52 31.22 10.38 12.19
N GLY A 53 29.92 10.49 12.49
CA GLY A 53 29.15 11.72 12.31
C GLY A 53 28.88 12.11 10.87
N THR A 54 28.84 11.13 9.95
CA THR A 54 28.54 11.33 8.53
C THR A 54 27.07 11.68 8.28
N ALA A 55 26.78 12.06 7.03
CA ALA A 55 25.42 12.21 6.52
C ALA A 55 24.53 11.00 6.87
N SER A 56 25.08 9.78 6.86
CA SER A 56 24.36 8.56 7.29
C SER A 56 23.91 8.61 8.74
N PHE A 57 24.81 9.02 9.65
CA PHE A 57 24.49 9.16 11.06
C PHE A 57 23.44 10.25 11.31
N VAL A 58 23.58 11.40 10.63
CA VAL A 58 22.63 12.50 10.77
C VAL A 58 21.25 12.11 10.27
N LEU A 59 21.17 11.50 9.08
CA LEU A 59 19.93 10.97 8.52
C LEU A 59 19.30 9.90 9.42
N PHE A 60 20.12 8.98 9.94
CA PHE A 60 19.64 7.95 10.85
C PHE A 60 18.97 8.59 12.08
N GLY A 61 19.65 9.52 12.76
CA GLY A 61 19.14 10.21 13.95
C GLY A 61 17.85 11.02 13.74
N CYS A 62 17.53 11.44 12.51
CA CYS A 62 16.27 12.12 12.18
C CYS A 62 15.02 11.29 12.49
N TRP A 63 15.19 9.97 12.62
CA TRP A 63 14.14 8.99 12.83
C TRP A 63 14.17 8.35 14.22
N ASP A 64 14.86 8.96 15.19
CA ASP A 64 14.82 8.53 16.60
C ASP A 64 13.37 8.50 17.12
N ALA A 65 13.07 7.57 18.02
CA ALA A 65 11.76 7.46 18.64
C ALA A 65 11.43 8.66 19.56
N SER A 66 12.44 9.35 20.08
CA SER A 66 12.29 10.58 20.85
C SER A 66 12.26 11.79 19.93
N GLU A 67 11.15 12.52 19.92
CA GLU A 67 11.00 13.75 19.12
C GLU A 67 12.05 14.80 19.46
N VAL A 68 12.42 14.95 20.74
CA VAL A 68 13.44 15.90 21.19
C VAL A 68 14.79 15.60 20.53
N VAL A 69 15.14 14.31 20.45
CA VAL A 69 16.37 13.86 19.79
C VAL A 69 16.26 14.07 18.28
N ALA A 70 15.17 13.58 17.67
CA ALA A 70 14.92 13.65 16.24
C ALA A 70 14.98 15.09 15.70
N ASN A 71 14.41 16.06 16.42
CA ASN A 71 14.38 17.47 16.01
C ASN A 71 15.78 18.09 15.84
N GLY A 72 16.71 17.77 16.74
CA GLY A 72 18.09 18.26 16.62
C GLY A 72 18.79 17.68 15.38
N PHE A 73 18.57 16.39 15.11
CA PHE A 73 19.09 15.72 13.91
C PHE A 73 18.43 16.23 12.62
N GLN A 74 17.12 16.47 12.61
CA GLN A 74 16.41 17.01 11.45
C GLN A 74 16.89 18.42 11.09
N SER A 75 17.15 19.26 12.10
CA SER A 75 17.70 20.60 11.90
C SER A 75 19.12 20.52 11.32
N ALA A 76 19.96 19.63 11.86
CA ALA A 76 21.29 19.38 11.30
C ALA A 76 21.24 18.82 9.86
N TRP A 77 20.26 17.97 9.56
CA TRP A 77 20.08 17.35 8.25
C TRP A 77 19.70 18.35 7.16
N GLN A 78 18.84 19.33 7.48
CA GLN A 78 18.45 20.37 6.53
C GLN A 78 19.67 21.19 6.07
N GLU A 79 20.53 21.58 7.01
CA GLU A 79 21.78 22.29 6.71
C GLU A 79 22.75 21.41 5.89
N TYR A 80 22.83 20.11 6.20
CA TYR A 80 23.65 19.14 5.45
C TYR A 80 23.20 18.99 3.99
N ILE A 81 21.89 18.84 3.73
CA ILE A 81 21.37 18.72 2.35
C ILE A 81 21.61 20.01 1.56
N LEU A 82 21.41 21.18 2.18
CA LEU A 82 21.66 22.47 1.53
C LEU A 82 23.12 22.62 1.10
N GLY A 83 24.06 22.10 1.91
CA GLY A 83 25.49 22.13 1.59
C GLY A 83 25.92 21.18 0.46
N LEU A 84 25.24 20.05 0.27
CA LEU A 84 25.62 19.00 -0.69
C LEU A 84 24.83 19.02 -2.01
N GLY A 85 23.62 19.60 -2.03
CA GLY A 85 22.82 19.73 -3.24
C GLY A 85 22.49 18.39 -3.93
N SER A 86 22.55 18.36 -5.26
CA SER A 86 22.30 17.15 -6.07
C SER A 86 23.43 16.11 -5.97
N ALA A 87 24.65 16.53 -5.64
CA ALA A 87 25.80 15.62 -5.50
C ALA A 87 25.67 14.65 -4.31
N LEU A 88 24.75 14.92 -3.37
CA LEU A 88 24.50 14.06 -2.22
C LEU A 88 24.17 12.61 -2.61
N ILE A 89 23.31 12.41 -3.62
CA ILE A 89 22.93 11.06 -4.02
C ILE A 89 23.99 10.43 -4.93
N GLU A 90 24.57 11.19 -5.85
CA GLU A 90 25.57 10.68 -6.79
C GLU A 90 26.86 10.23 -6.07
N GLU A 91 27.30 10.97 -5.05
CA GLU A 91 28.60 10.74 -4.41
C GLU A 91 28.51 10.06 -3.04
N GLN A 92 27.41 10.25 -2.29
CA GLN A 92 27.32 9.83 -0.88
C GLN A 92 26.31 8.71 -0.63
N LEU A 93 25.64 8.16 -1.65
CA LEU A 93 24.62 7.12 -1.44
C LEU A 93 25.15 5.90 -0.67
N ALA A 94 26.35 5.41 -1.01
CA ALA A 94 26.95 4.28 -0.31
C ALA A 94 27.18 4.59 1.19
N GLU A 95 27.57 5.82 1.51
CA GLU A 95 27.68 6.25 2.90
C GLU A 95 26.30 6.37 3.54
N LEU A 96 25.31 7.02 2.90
CA LEU A 96 23.96 7.19 3.44
C LEU A 96 23.34 5.85 3.86
N LEU A 97 23.64 4.78 3.13
CA LEU A 97 23.18 3.43 3.41
C LEU A 97 23.91 2.73 4.56
N ARG A 98 25.10 3.19 4.96
CA ARG A 98 25.97 2.53 5.95
C ARG A 98 25.27 2.28 7.28
N GLN A 99 24.82 3.33 7.97
CA GLN A 99 24.18 3.20 9.28
C GLN A 99 22.84 2.45 9.24
N PRO A 100 21.92 2.76 8.30
CA PRO A 100 20.68 2.01 8.21
C PRO A 100 20.89 0.51 7.96
N LEU A 101 21.83 0.13 7.08
CA LEU A 101 22.12 -1.29 6.78
C LEU A 101 22.85 -2.01 7.93
N GLU A 102 23.69 -1.32 8.68
CA GLU A 102 24.33 -1.88 9.88
C GLU A 102 23.28 -2.33 10.93
N HIS A 103 22.26 -1.50 11.13
CA HIS A 103 21.28 -1.73 12.20
C HIS A 103 20.01 -2.47 11.78
N ILE A 104 19.68 -2.58 10.48
CA ILE A 104 18.44 -3.24 10.02
C ILE A 104 18.39 -4.74 10.38
N ALA A 105 19.56 -5.37 10.43
CA ALA A 105 19.74 -6.78 10.78
C ALA A 105 20.11 -7.01 12.26
N GLY A 106 20.22 -5.95 13.07
CA GLY A 106 20.57 -6.03 14.48
C GLY A 106 19.46 -6.61 15.37
N GLU A 107 19.79 -6.85 16.65
CA GLU A 107 18.83 -7.38 17.63
C GLU A 107 17.94 -6.28 18.27
N ASN A 108 18.34 -5.02 18.17
CA ASN A 108 17.67 -3.88 18.79
C ASN A 108 16.51 -3.37 17.91
N TRP A 109 15.26 -3.67 18.30
CA TRP A 109 14.08 -3.34 17.50
C TRP A 109 13.88 -1.84 17.24
N PRO A 110 14.01 -0.92 18.22
CA PRO A 110 14.02 0.52 17.95
C PRO A 110 14.97 0.94 16.84
N LEU A 111 16.22 0.44 16.86
CA LEU A 111 17.21 0.77 15.82
C LEU A 111 16.81 0.19 14.45
N ARG A 112 16.16 -0.97 14.40
CA ARG A 112 15.65 -1.53 13.14
C ARG A 112 14.52 -0.71 12.54
N ILE A 113 13.61 -0.20 13.37
CA ILE A 113 12.52 0.70 12.92
C ILE A 113 13.13 1.97 12.35
N GLN A 114 14.10 2.53 13.05
CA GLN A 114 14.83 3.73 12.64
C GLN A 114 15.59 3.50 11.32
N SER A 115 16.28 2.37 11.17
CA SER A 115 16.90 1.94 9.91
C SER A 115 15.90 1.89 8.76
N ALA A 116 14.73 1.29 8.98
CA ALA A 116 13.72 1.15 7.93
C ALA A 116 13.17 2.51 7.48
N LYS A 117 12.92 3.42 8.43
CA LYS A 117 12.49 4.79 8.11
C LYS A 117 13.58 5.56 7.35
N ALA A 118 14.84 5.44 7.76
CA ALA A 118 15.98 6.05 7.07
C ALA A 118 16.14 5.49 5.65
N LEU A 119 16.07 4.17 5.45
CA LEU A 119 16.13 3.54 4.12
C LEU A 119 14.97 3.97 3.21
N SER A 120 13.77 4.16 3.77
CA SER A 120 12.63 4.69 3.03
C SER A 120 12.88 6.12 2.55
N GLU A 121 13.51 6.96 3.37
CA GLU A 121 13.88 8.32 2.98
C GLU A 121 14.99 8.33 1.91
N VAL A 122 16.02 7.48 2.05
CA VAL A 122 17.04 7.32 1.00
C VAL A 122 16.39 6.90 -0.32
N ALA A 123 15.46 5.95 -0.31
CA ALA A 123 14.73 5.53 -1.51
C ALA A 123 13.96 6.69 -2.15
N ARG A 124 13.29 7.52 -1.34
CA ARG A 124 12.57 8.70 -1.81
C ARG A 124 13.51 9.75 -2.41
N MET A 125 14.69 9.95 -1.81
CA MET A 125 15.69 10.87 -2.34
C MET A 125 16.26 10.40 -3.68
N VAL A 126 16.62 9.11 -3.78
CA VAL A 126 17.12 8.48 -5.03
C VAL A 126 16.07 8.58 -6.13
N GLU A 127 14.81 8.31 -5.83
CA GLU A 127 13.74 8.43 -6.81
C GLU A 127 13.54 9.88 -7.28
N ARG A 128 13.58 10.85 -6.36
CA ARG A 128 13.45 12.27 -6.72
C ARG A 128 14.59 12.72 -7.64
N ASP A 129 15.80 12.28 -7.33
CA ASP A 129 17.01 12.55 -8.12
C ASP A 129 16.90 11.96 -9.53
N ALA A 130 16.50 10.68 -9.64
CA ALA A 130 16.28 10.01 -10.93
C ALA A 130 15.23 10.72 -11.80
N ARG A 131 14.13 11.21 -11.21
CA ARG A 131 13.10 11.97 -11.94
C ARG A 131 13.58 13.35 -12.39
N ALA A 132 14.43 14.00 -11.61
CA ALA A 132 15.01 15.30 -11.98
C ALA A 132 15.97 15.17 -13.18
N GLY A 133 16.72 14.07 -13.26
CA GLY A 133 17.56 13.74 -14.42
C GLY A 133 16.76 13.53 -15.70
N ASP A 134 15.60 12.85 -15.62
CA ASP A 134 14.73 12.60 -16.79
C ASP A 134 14.03 13.87 -17.31
N ALA A 135 13.70 14.83 -16.44
CA ALA A 135 13.01 16.07 -16.82
C ALA A 135 13.86 17.06 -17.62
N GLY A 136 15.18 16.82 -17.75
CA GLY A 136 16.11 17.66 -18.51
C GLY A 136 16.06 17.50 -20.03
N ASN A 137 15.25 16.59 -20.57
CA ASN A 137 15.10 16.34 -22.01
C ASN A 137 13.65 16.57 -22.47
N PRO A 138 13.26 17.80 -22.89
CA PRO A 138 11.87 18.16 -23.19
C PRO A 138 11.47 17.91 -24.65
N GLU A 139 12.19 17.08 -25.40
CA GLU A 139 11.75 16.67 -26.73
C GLU A 139 11.01 15.32 -26.67
N GLY A 140 9.69 15.41 -26.79
CA GLY A 140 8.81 14.26 -26.87
C GLY A 140 9.17 13.33 -28.02
N SER A 141 9.68 12.15 -27.65
CA SER A 141 9.53 10.93 -28.45
C SER A 141 9.25 9.80 -27.47
N ALA A 142 7.98 9.41 -27.39
CA ALA A 142 7.59 8.11 -26.87
C ALA A 142 8.20 7.04 -27.80
N GLY A 143 9.41 6.63 -27.49
CA GLY A 143 10.21 5.70 -28.28
C GLY A 143 11.63 6.20 -28.44
N SER A 144 12.57 5.52 -27.77
CA SER A 144 14.03 5.69 -27.89
C SER A 144 14.64 6.87 -27.12
N GLY A 145 14.59 6.81 -25.78
CA GLY A 145 15.61 7.41 -24.91
C GLY A 145 16.33 6.28 -24.22
N ASN A 146 17.66 6.17 -24.36
CA ASN A 146 18.46 5.06 -23.82
C ASN A 146 18.03 4.71 -22.38
N GLY A 147 17.53 3.49 -22.18
CA GLY A 147 17.05 2.92 -20.91
C GLY A 147 18.15 2.68 -19.88
N LEU A 148 19.07 3.62 -19.74
CA LEU A 148 20.12 3.61 -18.72
C LEU A 148 19.47 3.89 -17.37
N VAL A 149 19.53 2.89 -16.49
CA VAL A 149 19.14 3.01 -15.09
C VAL A 149 20.19 3.87 -14.40
N PRO A 150 19.81 4.91 -13.62
CA PRO A 150 20.78 5.69 -12.86
C PRO A 150 21.61 4.80 -11.92
N ALA A 151 22.92 5.04 -11.84
CA ALA A 151 23.83 4.25 -11.00
C ALA A 151 23.44 4.26 -9.51
N SER A 152 22.82 5.36 -9.04
CA SER A 152 22.26 5.48 -7.71
C SER A 152 21.13 4.46 -7.46
N VAL A 153 20.23 4.27 -8.43
CA VAL A 153 19.13 3.31 -8.35
C VAL A 153 19.68 1.87 -8.34
N GLU A 154 20.69 1.58 -9.17
CA GLU A 154 21.33 0.26 -9.18
C GLU A 154 22.06 -0.04 -7.86
N THR A 155 22.79 0.94 -7.33
CA THR A 155 23.50 0.82 -6.04
C THR A 155 22.51 0.55 -4.91
N LEU A 156 21.41 1.31 -4.85
CA LEU A 156 20.36 1.11 -3.86
C LEU A 156 19.74 -0.29 -3.98
N ALA A 157 19.43 -0.75 -5.20
CA ALA A 157 18.87 -2.07 -5.44
C ALA A 157 19.82 -3.20 -4.97
N ARG A 158 21.10 -3.14 -5.34
CA ARG A 158 22.09 -4.18 -5.02
C ARG A 158 22.43 -4.27 -3.54
N THR A 159 22.40 -3.15 -2.82
CA THR A 159 22.86 -3.09 -1.42
C THR A 159 21.72 -3.20 -0.42
N ALA A 160 20.64 -2.45 -0.61
CA ALA A 160 19.59 -2.35 0.40
C ALA A 160 18.54 -3.46 0.29
N LEU A 161 18.16 -3.88 -0.92
CA LEU A 161 17.09 -4.87 -1.08
C LEU A 161 17.43 -6.24 -0.49
N PRO A 162 18.64 -6.82 -0.67
CA PRO A 162 18.96 -8.12 -0.06
C PRO A 162 18.87 -8.10 1.47
N GLU A 163 19.36 -7.03 2.10
CA GLU A 163 19.30 -6.88 3.56
C GLU A 163 17.87 -6.64 4.06
N LEU A 164 17.06 -5.87 3.33
CA LEU A 164 15.64 -5.68 3.66
C LEU A 164 14.83 -6.97 3.50
N VAL A 165 15.10 -7.76 2.46
CA VAL A 165 14.49 -9.10 2.30
C VAL A 165 14.87 -10.01 3.46
N LYS A 166 16.14 -10.03 3.84
CA LYS A 166 16.63 -10.81 4.99
C LYS A 166 16.00 -10.34 6.30
N ALA A 167 15.91 -9.04 6.54
CA ALA A 167 15.31 -8.45 7.75
C ALA A 167 13.79 -8.66 7.83
N SER A 168 13.12 -8.76 6.68
CA SER A 168 11.69 -9.05 6.57
C SER A 168 11.37 -10.52 6.81
N ARG A 169 12.32 -11.42 6.59
CA ARG A 169 12.18 -12.84 6.89
C ARG A 169 12.36 -13.11 8.39
N GLY A 170 11.68 -14.14 8.89
CA GLY A 170 11.78 -14.57 10.29
C GLY A 170 10.61 -14.13 11.15
N ARG A 171 10.82 -14.19 12.48
CA ARG A 171 9.75 -13.98 13.48
C ARG A 171 9.18 -12.57 13.40
N ARG A 172 7.91 -12.43 13.78
CA ARG A 172 7.25 -11.13 13.94
C ARG A 172 7.71 -10.44 15.22
N TRP A 173 7.79 -9.12 15.16
CA TRP A 173 8.11 -8.24 16.28
C TRP A 173 7.43 -6.87 16.05
N PRO A 174 7.15 -6.08 17.11
CA PRO A 174 6.51 -4.77 17.00
C PRO A 174 7.38 -3.78 16.23
N GLY A 175 6.88 -3.23 15.12
CA GLY A 175 7.67 -2.36 14.25
C GLY A 175 8.07 -3.01 12.92
N LYS A 176 7.88 -4.33 12.75
CA LYS A 176 8.24 -5.05 11.52
C LYS A 176 7.53 -4.48 10.28
N GLU A 177 6.34 -3.92 10.43
CA GLU A 177 5.61 -3.23 9.38
C GLU A 177 6.41 -2.09 8.75
N HIS A 178 7.25 -1.39 9.52
CA HIS A 178 8.13 -0.35 8.98
C HIS A 178 9.20 -0.92 8.05
N VAL A 179 9.75 -2.10 8.38
CA VAL A 179 10.70 -2.82 7.51
C VAL A 179 10.03 -3.25 6.21
N LEU A 180 8.79 -3.77 6.28
CA LEU A 180 8.02 -4.12 5.10
C LEU A 180 7.69 -2.91 4.23
N GLY A 181 7.29 -1.79 4.85
CA GLY A 181 7.07 -0.53 4.16
C GLY A 181 8.33 0.00 3.47
N SER A 182 9.48 -0.09 4.15
CA SER A 182 10.77 0.25 3.56
C SER A 182 11.16 -0.67 2.40
N LEU A 183 10.93 -1.98 2.53
CA LEU A 183 11.18 -2.95 1.47
C LEU A 183 10.36 -2.60 0.22
N VAL A 184 9.07 -2.30 0.37
CA VAL A 184 8.21 -1.86 -0.73
C VAL A 184 8.68 -0.52 -1.30
N GLY A 185 8.99 0.46 -0.47
CA GLY A 185 9.45 1.78 -0.90
C GLY A 185 10.74 1.72 -1.73
N VAL A 186 11.73 0.94 -1.27
CA VAL A 186 12.99 0.72 -1.99
C VAL A 186 12.74 -0.10 -3.27
N CYS A 187 11.91 -1.14 -3.21
CA CYS A 187 11.59 -1.97 -4.39
C CYS A 187 10.94 -1.14 -5.49
N ALA A 188 9.97 -0.30 -5.13
CA ALA A 188 9.30 0.61 -6.07
C ALA A 188 10.23 1.68 -6.63
N ALA A 189 11.10 2.28 -5.80
CA ALA A 189 12.11 3.23 -6.27
C ALA A 189 13.09 2.59 -7.26
N CYS A 190 13.34 1.29 -7.13
CA CYS A 190 14.23 0.50 -7.98
C CYS A 190 13.53 -0.20 -9.15
N ALA A 191 12.23 0.02 -9.41
CA ALA A 191 11.46 -0.76 -10.39
C ALA A 191 12.11 -0.83 -11.79
N ARG A 192 12.60 0.32 -12.30
CA ARG A 192 13.32 0.38 -13.59
C ARG A 192 14.59 -0.46 -13.60
N ALA A 193 15.34 -0.45 -12.50
CA ALA A 193 16.55 -1.25 -12.36
C ALA A 193 16.21 -2.74 -12.38
N LEU A 194 15.19 -3.14 -11.61
CA LEU A 194 14.77 -4.54 -11.51
C LEU A 194 14.26 -5.08 -12.86
N ALA A 195 13.57 -4.26 -13.64
CA ALA A 195 13.11 -4.64 -14.98
C ALA A 195 14.24 -4.71 -16.03
N ALA A 196 15.25 -3.84 -15.93
CA ALA A 196 16.35 -3.76 -16.90
C ALA A 196 17.49 -4.75 -16.64
N ASN A 197 17.62 -5.27 -15.42
CA ASN A 197 18.68 -6.20 -15.06
C ASN A 197 18.49 -7.55 -15.75
N ALA A 198 19.54 -8.14 -16.32
CA ALA A 198 19.52 -9.48 -16.90
C ALA A 198 19.70 -10.60 -15.86
N ASP A 199 20.00 -10.24 -14.62
CA ASP A 199 20.16 -11.19 -13.50
C ASP A 199 18.78 -11.70 -13.05
N SER A 200 18.57 -13.01 -13.11
CA SER A 200 17.33 -13.67 -12.72
C SER A 200 16.94 -13.40 -11.27
N ASP A 201 17.92 -13.21 -10.38
CA ASP A 201 17.65 -13.04 -8.96
C ASP A 201 17.09 -11.64 -8.65
N MET A 202 17.54 -10.61 -9.39
CA MET A 202 17.02 -9.24 -9.29
C MET A 202 15.67 -9.10 -9.99
N GLN A 203 15.47 -9.76 -11.14
CA GLN A 203 14.18 -9.75 -11.85
C GLN A 203 13.06 -10.42 -11.04
N ASN A 204 13.36 -11.51 -10.32
CA ASN A 204 12.38 -12.24 -9.49
C ASN A 204 12.15 -11.60 -8.11
N LEU A 205 12.84 -10.52 -7.81
CA LEU A 205 12.75 -9.86 -6.51
C LEU A 205 11.36 -9.28 -6.22
N PRO A 206 10.67 -8.58 -7.13
CA PRO A 206 9.30 -8.08 -6.89
C PRO A 206 8.33 -9.20 -6.54
N ALA A 207 8.40 -10.34 -7.24
CA ALA A 207 7.61 -11.53 -6.93
C ALA A 207 7.94 -12.07 -5.52
N THR A 208 9.23 -12.11 -5.15
CA THR A 208 9.66 -12.50 -3.80
C THR A 208 9.12 -11.56 -2.73
N VAL A 209 9.05 -10.24 -3.00
CA VAL A 209 8.46 -9.27 -2.08
C VAL A 209 6.95 -9.49 -1.95
N CYS A 210 6.25 -9.74 -3.06
CA CYS A 210 4.82 -10.10 -3.05
C CYS A 210 4.57 -11.34 -2.17
N ASP A 211 5.38 -12.39 -2.31
CA ASP A 211 5.28 -13.60 -1.49
C ASP A 211 5.49 -13.34 0.01
N ILE A 212 6.45 -12.46 0.36
CA ILE A 212 6.69 -12.07 1.75
C ILE A 212 5.46 -11.37 2.33
N LEU A 213 4.91 -10.40 1.60
CA LEU A 213 3.74 -9.65 2.03
C LEU A 213 2.48 -10.55 2.09
N LEU A 214 2.30 -11.46 1.14
CA LEU A 214 1.22 -12.43 1.11
C LEU A 214 1.24 -13.38 2.32
N LYS A 215 2.44 -13.78 2.75
CA LYS A 215 2.62 -14.59 3.97
C LYS A 215 2.33 -13.76 5.22
N GLU A 216 2.80 -12.52 5.26
CA GLU A 216 2.63 -11.65 6.42
C GLU A 216 1.20 -11.16 6.62
N MET A 217 0.40 -10.98 5.55
CA MET A 217 -1.00 -10.54 5.65
C MET A 217 -1.93 -11.64 6.19
N LYS A 218 -1.59 -12.92 6.02
CA LYS A 218 -2.39 -14.06 6.51
C LYS A 218 -2.32 -14.23 8.03
N HIS A 219 -1.28 -13.70 8.66
CA HIS A 219 -1.02 -13.94 10.08
C HIS A 219 -0.91 -12.63 10.86
N GLY A 220 -1.33 -12.62 12.12
CA GLY A 220 -1.04 -11.54 13.07
C GLY A 220 -2.21 -10.68 13.46
N GLU A 221 -1.88 -9.65 14.23
CA GLU A 221 -2.87 -8.73 14.76
C GLU A 221 -3.51 -7.90 13.64
N ILE A 222 -4.75 -7.46 13.88
CA ILE A 222 -5.54 -6.72 12.90
C ILE A 222 -4.83 -5.45 12.41
N PRO A 223 -4.24 -4.60 13.29
CA PRO A 223 -3.54 -3.39 12.83
C PRO A 223 -2.36 -3.71 11.93
N TYR A 224 -1.57 -4.73 12.29
CA TYR A 224 -0.42 -5.17 11.50
C TYR A 224 -0.85 -5.67 10.11
N ARG A 225 -1.84 -6.57 10.03
CA ARG A 225 -2.35 -7.07 8.75
C ARG A 225 -2.84 -5.94 7.84
N ARG A 226 -3.51 -4.94 8.41
CA ARG A 226 -3.98 -3.77 7.66
C ARG A 226 -2.83 -2.98 7.05
N GLU A 227 -1.75 -2.75 7.79
CA GLU A 227 -0.58 -2.04 7.25
C GLU A 227 0.16 -2.89 6.20
N VAL A 228 0.26 -4.22 6.37
CA VAL A 228 0.83 -5.11 5.35
C VAL A 228 0.02 -5.06 4.05
N ILE A 229 -1.32 -5.08 4.12
CA ILE A 229 -2.18 -4.95 2.93
C ILE A 229 -1.93 -3.61 2.23
N LYS A 230 -1.82 -2.50 2.97
CA LYS A 230 -1.50 -1.20 2.36
C LYS A 230 -0.14 -1.22 1.66
N HIS A 231 0.89 -1.80 2.27
CA HIS A 231 2.20 -1.94 1.64
C HIS A 231 2.13 -2.80 0.37
N TYR A 232 1.33 -3.88 0.38
CA TYR A 232 1.07 -4.67 -0.81
C TYR A 232 0.42 -3.84 -1.93
N CYS A 233 -0.64 -3.09 -1.62
CA CYS A 233 -1.29 -2.19 -2.59
C CYS A 233 -0.33 -1.16 -3.17
N THR A 234 0.50 -0.53 -2.33
CA THR A 234 1.51 0.43 -2.80
C THR A 234 2.53 -0.23 -3.74
N LEU A 235 2.90 -1.49 -3.51
CA LEU A 235 3.79 -2.21 -4.41
C LEU A 235 3.13 -2.45 -5.78
N VAL A 236 1.89 -2.96 -5.77
CA VAL A 236 1.10 -3.24 -6.98
C VAL A 236 0.89 -1.97 -7.81
N GLU A 237 0.48 -0.87 -7.19
CA GLU A 237 0.27 0.42 -7.86
C GLU A 237 1.55 0.95 -8.51
N ARG A 238 2.67 0.90 -7.78
CA ARG A 238 3.92 1.53 -8.23
C ARG A 238 4.71 0.71 -9.23
N MET A 239 4.49 -0.59 -9.25
CA MET A 239 5.17 -1.52 -10.16
C MET A 239 4.27 -2.06 -11.27
N ASP A 240 2.98 -1.69 -11.26
CA ASP A 240 1.97 -2.12 -12.24
C ASP A 240 1.89 -3.65 -12.37
N LEU A 241 1.85 -4.35 -11.22
CA LEU A 241 1.89 -5.81 -11.17
C LEU A 241 0.49 -6.43 -11.32
N ASP A 242 0.39 -7.46 -12.16
CA ASP A 242 -0.79 -8.33 -12.22
C ASP A 242 -0.61 -9.49 -11.22
N VAL A 243 -1.28 -9.38 -10.07
CA VAL A 243 -1.18 -10.33 -8.94
C VAL A 243 -2.55 -10.71 -8.36
N TYR A 244 -3.61 -10.53 -9.15
CA TYR A 244 -4.97 -10.76 -8.67
C TYR A 244 -5.19 -12.21 -8.25
N SER A 245 -4.75 -13.18 -9.05
CA SER A 245 -4.98 -14.61 -8.79
C SER A 245 -4.30 -15.08 -7.49
N GLU A 246 -3.08 -14.60 -7.21
CA GLU A 246 -2.33 -14.93 -6.00
C GLU A 246 -2.92 -14.29 -4.74
N MET A 247 -3.45 -13.07 -4.85
CA MET A 247 -3.92 -12.29 -3.70
C MET A 247 -5.40 -12.51 -3.37
N SER A 248 -6.25 -12.68 -4.39
CA SER A 248 -7.71 -12.68 -4.27
C SER A 248 -8.21 -13.71 -3.27
N GLY A 249 -7.69 -14.94 -3.32
CA GLY A 249 -8.11 -16.01 -2.41
C GLY A 249 -7.94 -15.66 -0.94
N ALA A 250 -6.81 -15.03 -0.58
CA ALA A 250 -6.53 -14.64 0.80
C ALA A 250 -7.32 -13.41 1.25
N LEU A 251 -7.60 -12.46 0.35
CA LEU A 251 -8.45 -11.30 0.68
C LEU A 251 -9.92 -11.72 0.82
N LEU A 252 -10.43 -12.54 -0.08
CA LEU A 252 -11.80 -13.06 -0.03
C LEU A 252 -12.03 -13.87 1.25
N GLU A 253 -11.07 -14.69 1.66
CA GLU A 253 -11.14 -15.42 2.94
C GLU A 253 -11.29 -14.45 4.13
N MET A 254 -10.55 -13.33 4.15
CA MET A 254 -10.70 -12.31 5.20
C MET A 254 -12.08 -11.66 5.22
N VAL A 255 -12.72 -11.49 4.06
CA VAL A 255 -14.08 -10.95 3.94
C VAL A 255 -15.12 -11.97 4.39
N GLU A 256 -14.99 -13.24 3.99
CA GLU A 256 -15.88 -14.35 4.35
C GLU A 256 -15.90 -14.63 5.86
N GLN A 257 -14.73 -14.59 6.51
CA GLN A 257 -14.61 -14.77 7.96
C GLN A 257 -15.46 -13.76 8.75
N MET A 258 -15.72 -12.58 8.18
CA MET A 258 -16.55 -11.56 8.80
C MET A 258 -18.04 -11.79 8.58
N SER A 259 -18.44 -12.26 7.40
CA SER A 259 -19.83 -12.63 7.14
C SER A 259 -20.31 -13.74 8.07
N THR A 260 -19.45 -14.71 8.35
CA THR A 260 -19.74 -15.83 9.26
C THR A 260 -19.71 -15.44 10.73
N ALA A 261 -18.82 -14.52 11.14
CA ALA A 261 -18.78 -13.99 12.51
C ALA A 261 -20.01 -13.12 12.84
N GLY A 262 -20.49 -12.32 11.87
CA GLY A 262 -21.69 -11.50 12.02
C GLY A 262 -22.98 -12.30 12.17
N GLN A 263 -23.08 -13.48 11.55
CA GLN A 263 -24.25 -14.37 11.68
C GLN A 263 -24.34 -15.07 13.04
N LYS A 264 -23.22 -15.54 13.60
CA LYS A 264 -23.22 -16.29 14.87
C LYS A 264 -23.67 -15.47 16.08
N GLN A 265 -23.49 -14.14 16.06
CA GLN A 265 -23.92 -13.27 17.16
C GLN A 265 -25.41 -12.89 17.10
N ASN A 266 -26.05 -12.94 15.93
CA ASN A 266 -27.50 -12.69 15.84
C ASN A 266 -28.34 -13.89 16.33
N ASP A 267 -27.78 -15.11 16.31
CA ASP A 267 -28.43 -16.32 16.84
C ASP A 267 -28.12 -16.57 18.33
N SER A 268 -27.04 -16.03 18.87
CA SER A 268 -26.66 -16.21 20.29
C SER A 268 -27.26 -15.12 21.19
N GLY A 269 -28.58 -15.01 21.21
CA GLY A 269 -29.31 -14.12 22.13
C GLY A 269 -29.32 -14.57 23.60
N ASN A 270 -28.41 -15.46 24.05
CA ASN A 270 -28.41 -15.97 25.43
C ASN A 270 -27.11 -16.70 25.81
N ALA A 271 -26.01 -15.96 26.02
CA ALA A 271 -24.90 -16.46 26.82
C ALA A 271 -24.32 -15.31 27.65
N MET A 272 -24.58 -15.35 28.95
CA MET A 272 -23.98 -14.45 29.94
C MET A 272 -22.52 -14.86 30.13
N ASP A 273 -21.58 -14.07 29.61
CA ASP A 273 -20.20 -14.04 30.08
C ASP A 273 -19.76 -12.57 30.14
N VAL A 274 -19.64 -12.04 31.36
CA VAL A 274 -19.61 -10.60 31.68
C VAL A 274 -18.17 -10.04 31.75
N ASP A 275 -17.15 -10.86 31.44
CA ASP A 275 -15.74 -10.46 31.64
C ASP A 275 -14.92 -10.27 30.33
N ASP A 276 -15.53 -10.41 29.13
CA ASP A 276 -14.84 -10.29 27.82
C ASP A 276 -15.36 -9.14 26.90
N ASP A 277 -16.34 -8.35 27.37
CA ASP A 277 -17.13 -7.44 26.52
C ASP A 277 -16.34 -6.20 26.03
N ASP A 278 -15.42 -5.65 26.82
CA ASP A 278 -14.65 -4.45 26.44
C ASP A 278 -13.63 -4.73 25.32
N ASP A 279 -13.03 -5.93 25.34
CA ASP A 279 -12.01 -6.33 24.38
C ASP A 279 -12.64 -6.73 23.02
N ALA A 280 -13.85 -7.32 23.05
CA ALA A 280 -14.65 -7.62 21.87
C ALA A 280 -15.19 -6.34 21.20
N ALA A 281 -15.60 -5.34 22.00
CA ALA A 281 -16.09 -4.05 21.51
C ALA A 281 -15.01 -3.23 20.78
N MET A 282 -13.75 -3.27 21.25
CA MET A 282 -12.60 -2.61 20.60
C MET A 282 -12.13 -3.34 19.32
N LYS A 283 -12.18 -4.67 19.30
CA LYS A 283 -11.71 -5.49 18.17
C LYS A 283 -12.64 -5.39 16.95
N ARG A 284 -13.96 -5.25 17.15
CA ARG A 284 -14.95 -5.22 16.05
C ARG A 284 -14.76 -4.04 15.07
N PRO A 285 -14.60 -2.77 15.50
CA PRO A 285 -14.28 -1.66 14.59
C PRO A 285 -13.00 -1.90 13.79
N GLN A 286 -11.96 -2.46 14.41
CA GLN A 286 -10.70 -2.75 13.74
C GLN A 286 -10.87 -3.85 12.68
N GLN A 287 -11.65 -4.89 12.97
CA GLN A 287 -11.99 -5.94 12.00
C GLN A 287 -12.75 -5.36 10.79
N LEU A 288 -13.73 -4.48 11.02
CA LEU A 288 -14.47 -3.83 9.93
C LEU A 288 -13.56 -2.94 9.07
N MET A 289 -12.59 -2.25 9.67
CA MET A 289 -11.57 -1.51 8.93
C MET A 289 -10.65 -2.42 8.11
N LEU A 290 -10.26 -3.57 8.66
CA LEU A 290 -9.46 -4.56 7.93
C LEU A 290 -10.21 -5.09 6.71
N VAL A 291 -11.49 -5.45 6.84
CA VAL A 291 -12.33 -5.90 5.72
C VAL A 291 -12.44 -4.83 4.65
N SER A 292 -12.76 -3.59 5.03
CA SER A 292 -12.84 -2.50 4.06
C SER A 292 -11.51 -2.27 3.33
N THR A 293 -10.38 -2.44 4.04
CA THR A 293 -9.04 -2.37 3.43
C THR A 293 -8.79 -3.56 2.49
N ALA A 294 -9.18 -4.77 2.87
CA ALA A 294 -9.02 -5.97 2.04
C ALA A 294 -9.85 -5.90 0.75
N ILE A 295 -11.07 -5.38 0.82
CA ILE A 295 -11.93 -5.20 -0.36
C ILE A 295 -11.35 -4.13 -1.30
N LYS A 296 -10.84 -3.02 -0.76
CA LYS A 296 -10.15 -2.00 -1.58
C LYS A 296 -8.88 -2.55 -2.23
N ALA A 297 -8.14 -3.40 -1.51
CA ALA A 297 -6.98 -4.08 -2.08
C ALA A 297 -7.39 -5.03 -3.21
N LEU A 298 -8.49 -5.76 -3.06
CA LEU A 298 -9.04 -6.64 -4.09
C LEU A 298 -9.46 -5.85 -5.34
N GLN A 299 -10.14 -4.71 -5.14
CA GLN A 299 -10.53 -3.83 -6.24
C GLN A 299 -9.31 -3.34 -7.03
N LEU A 300 -8.27 -2.89 -6.32
CA LEU A 300 -7.05 -2.40 -6.95
C LEU A 300 -6.33 -3.49 -7.76
N THR A 301 -6.19 -4.71 -7.22
CA THR A 301 -5.56 -5.80 -7.97
C THR A 301 -6.41 -6.23 -9.17
N LEU A 302 -7.73 -6.15 -9.04
CA LEU A 302 -8.66 -6.47 -10.12
C LEU A 302 -8.58 -5.49 -11.29
N GLU A 303 -8.43 -4.19 -11.02
CA GLU A 303 -8.23 -3.15 -12.04
C GLU A 303 -7.00 -3.46 -12.92
N LYS A 304 -5.95 -4.02 -12.31
CA LYS A 304 -4.68 -4.37 -12.98
C LYS A 304 -4.68 -5.76 -13.61
N SER A 305 -5.66 -6.60 -13.30
CA SER A 305 -5.72 -8.00 -13.70
C SER A 305 -5.86 -8.12 -15.22
N GLN A 306 -4.90 -8.74 -15.91
CA GLN A 306 -4.98 -8.99 -17.36
C GLN A 306 -5.77 -10.26 -17.68
N SER A 307 -5.81 -11.18 -16.73
CA SER A 307 -6.60 -12.41 -16.80
C SER A 307 -7.50 -12.51 -15.57
N LEU A 308 -8.69 -13.07 -15.72
CA LEU A 308 -9.61 -13.33 -14.62
C LEU A 308 -10.30 -14.65 -14.92
N LEU A 309 -10.18 -15.62 -14.01
CA LEU A 309 -10.85 -16.90 -14.22
C LEU A 309 -12.34 -16.78 -13.88
N LEU A 310 -13.17 -17.54 -14.59
CA LEU A 310 -14.62 -17.57 -14.39
C LEU A 310 -14.97 -17.88 -12.93
N GLU A 311 -14.34 -18.90 -12.35
CA GLU A 311 -14.56 -19.34 -10.97
C GLU A 311 -14.17 -18.27 -9.95
N GLU A 312 -13.07 -17.54 -10.21
CA GLU A 312 -12.62 -16.44 -9.36
C GLU A 312 -13.61 -15.28 -9.39
N ALA A 313 -14.14 -14.94 -10.58
CA ALA A 313 -15.13 -13.89 -10.75
C ALA A 313 -16.44 -14.23 -10.02
N VAL A 314 -16.95 -15.45 -10.17
CA VAL A 314 -18.18 -15.91 -9.48
C VAL A 314 -17.99 -15.87 -7.97
N LYS A 315 -16.88 -16.43 -7.46
CA LYS A 315 -16.58 -16.42 -6.02
C LYS A 315 -16.47 -15.00 -5.48
N ALA A 316 -15.74 -14.12 -6.16
CA ALA A 316 -15.61 -12.73 -5.74
C ALA A 316 -16.98 -12.03 -5.71
N ALA A 317 -17.82 -12.22 -6.73
CA ALA A 317 -19.15 -11.64 -6.78
C ALA A 317 -20.02 -12.08 -5.60
N ASP A 318 -20.03 -13.37 -5.25
CA ASP A 318 -20.81 -13.91 -4.15
C ASP A 318 -20.38 -13.33 -2.79
N VAL A 319 -19.09 -13.29 -2.53
CA VAL A 319 -18.52 -12.76 -1.28
C VAL A 319 -18.79 -11.27 -1.15
N LEU A 320 -18.55 -10.49 -2.22
CA LEU A 320 -18.75 -9.05 -2.22
C LEU A 320 -20.22 -8.68 -2.10
N ARG A 321 -21.12 -9.41 -2.77
CA ARG A 321 -22.56 -9.23 -2.63
C ARG A 321 -23.03 -9.45 -1.20
N SER A 322 -22.60 -10.56 -0.59
CA SER A 322 -22.91 -10.84 0.81
C SER A 322 -22.44 -9.70 1.71
N ALA A 323 -21.17 -9.29 1.56
CA ALA A 323 -20.60 -8.17 2.33
C ALA A 323 -21.33 -6.84 2.10
N ALA A 324 -21.83 -6.56 0.88
CA ALA A 324 -22.64 -5.38 0.59
C ALA A 324 -24.00 -5.39 1.31
N GLN A 325 -24.59 -6.57 1.52
CA GLN A 325 -25.91 -6.68 2.17
C GLN A 325 -25.80 -6.55 3.69
N ILE A 326 -24.88 -7.28 4.32
CA ILE A 326 -24.77 -7.35 5.79
C ILE A 326 -23.73 -6.39 6.40
N GLY A 327 -22.84 -5.83 5.56
CA GLY A 327 -21.74 -4.99 6.03
C GLY A 327 -22.20 -3.65 6.62
N VAL A 328 -21.32 -3.01 7.37
CA VAL A 328 -21.44 -1.60 7.77
C VAL A 328 -21.17 -0.68 6.57
N TRP A 329 -21.56 0.60 6.67
CA TRP A 329 -21.52 1.53 5.54
C TRP A 329 -20.20 1.55 4.75
N ASN A 330 -19.04 1.52 5.40
CA ASN A 330 -17.73 1.54 4.74
C ASN A 330 -17.36 0.20 4.06
N VAL A 331 -17.85 -0.92 4.60
CA VAL A 331 -17.75 -2.23 3.95
C VAL A 331 -18.68 -2.27 2.75
N ARG A 332 -19.94 -1.81 2.90
CA ARG A 332 -20.91 -1.75 1.78
C ARG A 332 -20.39 -0.93 0.61
N VAL A 333 -19.86 0.27 0.88
CA VAL A 333 -19.27 1.14 -0.15
C VAL A 333 -18.15 0.41 -0.89
N ALA A 334 -17.17 -0.14 -0.16
CA ALA A 334 -16.06 -0.86 -0.76
C ALA A 334 -16.52 -2.09 -1.57
N SER A 335 -17.49 -2.86 -1.05
CA SER A 335 -18.06 -4.01 -1.74
C SER A 335 -18.73 -3.63 -3.06
N LEU A 336 -19.53 -2.57 -3.06
CA LEU A 336 -20.24 -2.10 -4.26
C LEU A 336 -19.28 -1.54 -5.31
N GLU A 337 -18.26 -0.78 -4.88
CA GLU A 337 -17.22 -0.26 -5.77
C GLU A 337 -16.41 -1.40 -6.40
N CYS A 338 -16.05 -2.42 -5.62
CA CYS A 338 -15.35 -3.60 -6.11
C CYS A 338 -16.23 -4.48 -7.02
N LEU A 339 -17.54 -4.60 -6.73
CA LEU A 339 -18.49 -5.28 -7.62
C LEU A 339 -18.63 -4.57 -8.97
N ALA A 340 -18.68 -3.24 -8.97
CA ALA A 340 -18.72 -2.47 -10.20
C ALA A 340 -17.48 -2.75 -11.06
N GLU A 341 -16.29 -2.69 -10.45
CA GLU A 341 -15.03 -2.99 -11.12
C GLU A 341 -15.00 -4.43 -11.68
N LEU A 342 -15.49 -5.40 -10.90
CA LEU A 342 -15.57 -6.80 -11.33
C LEU A 342 -16.46 -6.97 -12.56
N LEU A 343 -17.64 -6.36 -12.57
CA LEU A 343 -18.55 -6.43 -13.71
C LEU A 343 -17.94 -5.78 -14.96
N GLU A 344 -17.34 -4.60 -14.81
CA GLU A 344 -16.65 -3.90 -15.90
C GLU A 344 -15.49 -4.76 -16.45
N ARG A 345 -14.72 -5.42 -15.58
CA ARG A 345 -13.63 -6.31 -15.98
C ARG A 345 -14.15 -7.57 -16.69
N CYS A 346 -15.22 -8.19 -16.22
CA CYS A 346 -15.85 -9.34 -16.88
C CYS A 346 -16.31 -8.99 -18.31
N VAL A 347 -16.87 -7.80 -18.50
CA VAL A 347 -17.26 -7.29 -19.83
C VAL A 347 -16.02 -7.02 -20.70
N ALA A 348 -15.01 -6.34 -20.15
CA ALA A 348 -13.79 -6.00 -20.90
C ALA A 348 -13.01 -7.23 -21.37
N LEU A 349 -12.95 -8.27 -20.54
CA LEU A 349 -12.27 -9.54 -20.85
C LEU A 349 -13.13 -10.51 -21.64
N LYS A 350 -14.38 -10.15 -21.97
CA LYS A 350 -15.34 -10.99 -22.70
C LYS A 350 -15.45 -12.40 -22.13
N LEU A 351 -15.61 -12.51 -20.81
CA LEU A 351 -15.75 -13.81 -20.14
C LEU A 351 -17.03 -14.58 -20.58
N ASN A 352 -17.90 -13.95 -21.37
CA ASN A 352 -19.04 -14.55 -22.05
C ASN A 352 -18.68 -15.40 -23.28
N ASP A 353 -17.49 -15.24 -23.89
CA ASP A 353 -17.08 -15.92 -25.14
C ASP A 353 -16.57 -17.37 -24.93
N SER A 354 -16.73 -17.92 -23.73
CA SER A 354 -16.38 -19.32 -23.42
C SER A 354 -17.15 -20.28 -24.32
N THR A 355 -16.46 -21.26 -24.90
CA THR A 355 -16.87 -22.17 -25.99
C THR A 355 -18.16 -22.99 -25.79
N ASP A 356 -18.85 -22.85 -24.66
CA ASP A 356 -20.05 -23.61 -24.26
C ASP A 356 -21.35 -22.77 -24.29
N GLY A 357 -21.47 -21.79 -25.20
CA GLY A 357 -22.76 -21.18 -25.49
C GLY A 357 -23.35 -20.32 -24.36
N GLY A 358 -22.61 -19.27 -23.99
CA GLY A 358 -23.17 -17.93 -23.77
C GLY A 358 -24.07 -17.73 -22.56
N SER A 359 -23.48 -17.62 -21.36
CA SER A 359 -24.12 -16.84 -20.29
C SER A 359 -23.08 -16.06 -19.51
N PHE A 360 -23.43 -14.84 -19.11
CA PHE A 360 -22.56 -14.00 -18.29
C PHE A 360 -22.26 -14.71 -16.95
N PRO A 361 -20.99 -14.76 -16.49
CA PRO A 361 -20.58 -15.56 -15.33
C PRO A 361 -21.37 -15.30 -14.06
N ILE A 362 -21.67 -14.01 -13.84
CA ILE A 362 -22.21 -13.52 -12.59
C ILE A 362 -23.73 -13.38 -12.75
N ASP A 363 -24.49 -13.88 -11.78
CA ASP A 363 -25.92 -13.64 -11.75
C ASP A 363 -26.21 -12.18 -11.37
N ILE A 364 -26.52 -11.37 -12.38
CA ILE A 364 -26.77 -9.94 -12.23
C ILE A 364 -27.98 -9.66 -11.32
N ALA A 365 -28.97 -10.56 -11.26
CA ALA A 365 -30.13 -10.41 -10.38
C ALA A 365 -29.71 -10.31 -8.91
N LEU A 366 -28.77 -11.17 -8.49
CA LEU A 366 -28.25 -11.17 -7.14
C LEU A 366 -27.46 -9.89 -6.82
N VAL A 367 -26.71 -9.37 -7.80
CA VAL A 367 -26.03 -8.07 -7.65
C VAL A 367 -27.05 -6.95 -7.50
N LEU A 368 -28.09 -6.93 -8.33
CA LEU A 368 -29.17 -5.94 -8.28
C LEU A 368 -29.92 -5.97 -6.96
N ASP A 369 -30.09 -7.12 -6.32
CA ASP A 369 -30.67 -7.23 -4.98
C ASP A 369 -29.83 -6.50 -3.92
N ALA A 370 -28.51 -6.67 -3.95
CA ALA A 370 -27.61 -5.95 -3.05
C ALA A 370 -27.62 -4.44 -3.32
N VAL A 371 -27.65 -4.04 -4.60
CA VAL A 371 -27.79 -2.63 -5.01
C VAL A 371 -29.11 -2.06 -4.51
N ARG A 372 -30.23 -2.79 -4.65
CA ARG A 372 -31.56 -2.36 -4.20
C ARG A 372 -31.58 -2.07 -2.70
N LEU A 373 -31.01 -2.97 -1.90
CA LEU A 373 -30.88 -2.79 -0.45
C LEU A 373 -30.09 -1.51 -0.12
N CYS A 374 -28.96 -1.31 -0.81
CA CYS A 374 -28.09 -0.17 -0.56
C CYS A 374 -28.67 1.15 -1.09
N ALA A 375 -29.48 1.12 -2.15
CA ALA A 375 -30.22 2.26 -2.67
C ALA A 375 -31.28 2.75 -1.67
N ALA A 376 -31.90 1.83 -0.94
CA ALA A 376 -32.88 2.14 0.11
C ALA A 376 -32.24 2.68 1.41
N GLU A 377 -30.91 2.77 1.50
CA GLU A 377 -30.21 3.27 2.69
C GLU A 377 -30.46 4.77 2.90
N GLY A 378 -31.27 5.12 3.89
CA GLY A 378 -31.60 6.51 4.19
C GLY A 378 -30.43 7.33 4.75
N LYS A 379 -29.53 6.71 5.52
CA LYS A 379 -28.56 7.44 6.35
C LYS A 379 -27.32 7.90 5.61
N TYR A 380 -26.77 7.06 4.72
CA TYR A 380 -25.45 7.28 4.12
C TYR A 380 -25.53 7.50 2.61
N VAL A 381 -25.35 8.74 2.18
CA VAL A 381 -25.31 9.10 0.75
C VAL A 381 -24.19 8.38 0.02
N SER A 382 -23.04 8.17 0.66
CA SER A 382 -21.91 7.43 0.07
C SER A 382 -22.27 6.00 -0.35
N VAL A 383 -23.08 5.30 0.45
CA VAL A 383 -23.58 3.95 0.12
C VAL A 383 -24.45 4.00 -1.13
N ARG A 384 -25.35 4.99 -1.22
CA ARG A 384 -26.23 5.16 -2.39
C ARG A 384 -25.45 5.55 -3.66
N VAL A 385 -24.42 6.38 -3.53
CA VAL A 385 -23.53 6.73 -4.66
C VAL A 385 -22.77 5.50 -5.16
N ALA A 386 -22.22 4.68 -4.26
CA ALA A 386 -21.55 3.44 -4.64
C ALA A 386 -22.53 2.43 -5.28
N ALA A 387 -23.76 2.34 -4.75
CA ALA A 387 -24.81 1.50 -5.32
C ALA A 387 -25.21 1.95 -6.72
N LEU A 388 -25.28 3.27 -6.97
CA LEU A 388 -25.55 3.81 -8.29
C LEU A 388 -24.42 3.49 -9.28
N LYS A 389 -23.15 3.53 -8.85
CA LYS A 389 -22.02 3.08 -9.68
C LYS A 389 -22.16 1.61 -10.05
N ALA A 390 -22.46 0.74 -9.06
CA ALA A 390 -22.69 -0.69 -9.30
C ALA A 390 -23.88 -0.96 -10.23
N LEU A 391 -24.95 -0.17 -10.15
CA LEU A 391 -26.07 -0.23 -11.10
C LEU A 391 -25.62 0.08 -12.54
N GLY A 392 -24.80 1.12 -12.72
CA GLY A 392 -24.25 1.47 -14.02
C GLY A 392 -23.42 0.33 -14.64
N ALA A 393 -22.55 -0.29 -13.83
CA ALA A 393 -21.76 -1.44 -14.26
C ALA A 393 -22.64 -2.67 -14.59
N ALA A 394 -23.67 -2.96 -13.78
CA ALA A 394 -24.64 -4.01 -14.07
C ALA A 394 -25.40 -3.76 -15.38
N LEU A 395 -25.84 -2.52 -15.65
CA LEU A 395 -26.45 -2.17 -16.93
C LEU A 395 -25.49 -2.35 -18.11
N GLY A 396 -24.20 -2.04 -17.92
CA GLY A 396 -23.15 -2.33 -18.90
C GLY A 396 -23.00 -3.83 -19.18
N ALA A 397 -22.98 -4.65 -18.13
CA ALA A 397 -22.93 -6.11 -18.25
C ALA A 397 -24.17 -6.71 -18.93
N ILE A 398 -25.37 -6.21 -18.60
CA ILE A 398 -26.61 -6.63 -19.25
C ILE A 398 -26.58 -6.30 -20.76
N LYS A 399 -26.10 -5.10 -21.13
CA LYS A 399 -25.94 -4.70 -22.54
C LYS A 399 -24.97 -5.63 -23.26
N ALA A 400 -23.84 -5.95 -22.65
CA ALA A 400 -22.84 -6.88 -23.22
C ALA A 400 -23.41 -8.30 -23.39
N ALA A 401 -24.19 -8.79 -22.44
CA ALA A 401 -24.87 -10.08 -22.54
C ALA A 401 -26.01 -10.09 -23.59
N SER A 402 -26.60 -8.92 -23.90
CA SER A 402 -27.67 -8.78 -24.89
C SER A 402 -27.17 -8.79 -26.34
N SER A 403 -25.87 -8.59 -26.57
CA SER A 403 -25.28 -8.51 -27.92
C SER A 403 -25.09 -9.88 -28.59
N ASP A 404 -25.26 -10.97 -27.85
CA ASP A 404 -25.35 -12.32 -28.43
C ASP A 404 -26.78 -12.55 -28.94
N ASP A 405 -26.91 -12.91 -30.22
CA ASP A 405 -28.13 -12.91 -31.06
C ASP A 405 -29.30 -13.81 -30.57
N SER A 406 -29.21 -14.40 -29.37
CA SER A 406 -30.29 -15.12 -28.71
C SER A 406 -30.88 -14.28 -27.58
N ALA A 407 -32.13 -13.85 -27.73
CA ALA A 407 -32.89 -13.20 -26.66
C ALA A 407 -33.07 -14.17 -25.49
N ASP A 408 -32.13 -14.16 -24.55
CA ASP A 408 -32.19 -14.92 -23.32
C ASP A 408 -33.23 -14.25 -22.39
N ASP A 409 -34.26 -15.00 -21.99
CA ASP A 409 -35.30 -14.55 -21.05
C ASP A 409 -34.67 -13.98 -19.76
N ARG A 410 -33.48 -14.46 -19.36
CA ARG A 410 -32.72 -13.94 -18.21
C ARG A 410 -32.30 -12.48 -18.40
N VAL A 411 -31.84 -12.12 -19.60
CA VAL A 411 -31.41 -10.75 -19.92
C VAL A 411 -32.60 -9.78 -19.88
N LEU A 412 -33.78 -10.24 -20.32
CA LEU A 412 -35.01 -9.47 -20.20
C LEU A 412 -35.39 -9.25 -18.73
N GLN A 413 -35.30 -10.30 -17.90
CA GLN A 413 -35.54 -10.21 -16.47
C GLN A 413 -34.58 -9.24 -15.78
N TRP A 414 -33.27 -9.33 -16.06
CA TRP A 414 -32.27 -8.42 -15.50
C TRP A 414 -32.54 -6.97 -15.88
N ASN A 415 -32.94 -6.70 -17.13
CA ASN A 415 -33.32 -5.35 -17.56
C ASN A 415 -34.53 -4.80 -16.78
N GLN A 416 -35.55 -5.63 -16.54
CA GLN A 416 -36.72 -5.24 -15.74
C GLN A 416 -36.33 -4.94 -14.29
N GLU A 417 -35.53 -5.80 -13.67
CA GLU A 417 -35.06 -5.61 -12.30
C GLU A 417 -34.18 -4.37 -12.16
N ALA A 418 -33.27 -4.14 -13.11
CA ALA A 418 -32.41 -2.95 -13.13
C ALA A 418 -33.24 -1.67 -13.29
N GLY A 419 -34.29 -1.69 -14.12
CA GLY A 419 -35.26 -0.60 -14.24
C GLY A 419 -35.95 -0.29 -12.91
N ALA A 420 -36.40 -1.33 -12.19
CA ALA A 420 -37.02 -1.15 -10.88
C ALA A 420 -36.05 -0.56 -9.83
N VAL A 421 -34.77 -0.94 -9.87
CA VAL A 421 -33.73 -0.37 -8.99
C VAL A 421 -33.43 1.08 -9.37
N ARG A 422 -33.34 1.39 -10.67
CA ARG A 422 -33.12 2.76 -11.17
C ARG A 422 -34.21 3.73 -10.68
N GLU A 423 -35.46 3.30 -10.67
CA GLU A 423 -36.58 4.10 -10.17
C GLU A 423 -36.44 4.51 -8.69
N LEU A 424 -35.72 3.73 -7.88
CA LEU A 424 -35.40 4.11 -6.50
C LEU A 424 -34.45 5.31 -6.47
N PHE A 425 -33.43 5.31 -7.33
CA PHE A 425 -32.45 6.42 -7.41
C PHE A 425 -33.04 7.68 -8.04
N LEU A 426 -33.96 7.57 -8.99
CA LEU A 426 -34.66 8.73 -9.55
C LEU A 426 -35.49 9.48 -8.50
N LYS A 427 -35.91 8.77 -7.44
CA LYS A 427 -36.65 9.32 -6.29
C LYS A 427 -35.74 9.69 -5.11
N ASP A 428 -34.41 9.62 -5.27
CA ASP A 428 -33.47 9.95 -4.20
C ASP A 428 -33.61 11.43 -3.80
N PRO A 429 -33.65 11.76 -2.49
CA PRO A 429 -33.74 13.14 -2.04
C PRO A 429 -32.49 13.98 -2.37
N VAL A 430 -31.36 13.35 -2.73
CA VAL A 430 -30.11 14.03 -3.08
C VAL A 430 -30.04 14.26 -4.59
N PRO A 431 -30.05 15.52 -5.07
CA PRO A 431 -30.06 15.84 -6.50
C PRO A 431 -28.93 15.16 -7.29
N SER A 432 -27.71 15.16 -6.74
CA SER A 432 -26.54 14.56 -7.41
C SER A 432 -26.66 13.05 -7.65
N VAL A 433 -27.47 12.33 -6.86
CA VAL A 433 -27.77 10.92 -7.07
C VAL A 433 -28.88 10.77 -8.11
N SER A 434 -29.96 11.54 -7.96
CA SER A 434 -31.11 11.48 -8.88
C SER A 434 -30.77 11.93 -10.31
N ASP A 435 -29.87 12.90 -10.47
CA ASP A 435 -29.45 13.41 -11.77
C ASP A 435 -28.56 12.41 -12.50
N ARG A 436 -27.59 11.80 -11.80
CA ARG A 436 -26.78 10.70 -12.36
C ARG A 436 -27.63 9.48 -12.73
N ALA A 437 -28.71 9.20 -12.00
CA ALA A 437 -29.64 8.12 -12.33
C ALA A 437 -30.46 8.40 -13.62
N LYS A 438 -30.60 9.66 -14.04
CA LYS A 438 -31.21 10.01 -15.33
C LYS A 438 -30.28 9.72 -16.50
N GLU A 439 -28.97 9.74 -16.28
CA GLU A 439 -27.94 9.50 -17.30
C GLU A 439 -27.70 8.01 -17.61
N LEU A 440 -28.01 7.12 -16.65
CA LEU A 440 -28.02 5.67 -16.86
C LEU A 440 -29.17 5.22 -17.77
#